data_AF-A0A4U7CQW7-F1
#
_entry.id   AF-A0A4U7CQW7-F1
#
_cell.length_a   1.000
_cell.length_b   1.000
_cell.length_c   1.000
_cell.angle_alpha   90.00
_cell.angle_beta   90.00
_cell.angle_gamma   90.00
#
_symmetry.space_group_name_H-M   'P 1'
#
loop_
_entity.id
_entity.type
_entity.pdbx_description
1 polymer ?
#
loop_
_entity_poly.entity_id
_entity_poly.type
_entity_poly.pdbx_seq_one_letter_code
_entity_poly.pdbx_strand_id
1 'polypeptide(L)'
;MSSERRTPAYLPQKFFELCSDEGVLNALVDAKSYVSHNVNPIRELSKIYYDWKGGTQAIRIDGVTAEFDAESKNGGDIIRIMNKSEKFFLQDMLSELNETDVFYDIGANIGIFSCFAAQKLENGHLVSFEPYPPNVNQLEKKYIIQYYRF
;
A
#
# COMPACT_ATOMS: atom_id res chain seq x y z
N MET A 1 40.81 -7.41 -35.79
CA MET A 1 39.71 -6.71 -35.10
C MET A 1 39.36 -7.50 -33.86
N SER A 2 39.94 -7.10 -32.72
CA SER A 2 39.83 -7.79 -31.43
C SER A 2 38.53 -7.37 -30.75
N SER A 3 37.66 -8.34 -30.41
CA SER A 3 36.51 -8.09 -29.56
C SER A 3 36.98 -8.05 -28.11
N GLU A 4 37.00 -6.85 -27.52
CA GLU A 4 37.21 -6.69 -26.09
C GLU A 4 36.06 -7.36 -25.33
N ARG A 5 36.36 -8.52 -24.73
CA ARG A 5 35.50 -9.10 -23.70
C ARG A 5 35.52 -8.15 -22.52
N ARG A 6 34.41 -7.46 -22.28
CA ARG A 6 34.19 -6.69 -21.05
C ARG A 6 34.27 -7.66 -19.86
N THR A 7 35.34 -7.58 -19.09
CA THR A 7 35.50 -8.32 -17.83
C THR A 7 34.60 -7.69 -16.75
N PRO A 8 34.02 -8.50 -15.83
CA PRO A 8 33.05 -8.04 -14.83
C PRO A 8 33.71 -7.35 -13.60
N ALA A 9 34.82 -6.63 -13.81
CA ALA A 9 35.59 -6.01 -12.73
C ALA A 9 35.00 -4.68 -12.21
N TYR A 10 33.94 -4.16 -12.85
CA TYR A 10 33.40 -2.83 -12.57
C TYR A 10 32.33 -2.80 -11.46
N LEU A 11 31.71 -3.94 -11.16
CA LEU A 11 30.64 -4.04 -10.16
C LEU A 11 31.10 -3.84 -8.71
N PRO A 12 32.25 -4.37 -8.27
CA PRO A 12 32.71 -4.19 -6.89
C PRO A 12 33.09 -2.74 -6.58
N GLN A 13 33.70 -2.03 -7.55
CA GLN A 13 34.25 -0.69 -7.33
C GLN A 13 33.15 0.37 -7.24
N LYS A 14 32.15 0.32 -8.13
CA LYS A 14 31.00 1.24 -8.10
C LYS A 14 30.11 1.02 -6.86
N PHE A 15 29.95 -0.24 -6.43
CA PHE A 15 29.25 -0.56 -5.18
C PHE A 15 29.98 0.01 -3.96
N PHE A 16 31.31 -0.08 -3.95
CA PHE A 16 32.14 0.46 -2.90
C PHE A 16 32.07 2.00 -2.86
N GLU A 17 32.15 2.68 -4.00
CA GLU A 17 31.99 4.15 -4.13
C GLU A 17 30.62 4.62 -3.61
N LEU A 18 29.52 3.96 -4.02
CA LEU A 18 28.16 4.25 -3.53
C LEU A 18 28.03 4.08 -2.01
N CYS A 19 28.63 3.02 -1.45
CA CYS A 19 28.61 2.79 -0.01
C CYS A 19 29.47 3.82 0.76
N SER A 20 30.49 4.39 0.11
CA SER A 20 31.44 5.32 0.71
C SER A 20 30.92 6.76 0.75
N ASP A 21 30.23 7.20 -0.31
CA ASP A 21 29.82 8.61 -0.45
C ASP A 21 28.36 8.88 -0.01
N GLU A 22 27.43 7.97 -0.30
CA GLU A 22 25.99 8.20 -0.04
C GLU A 22 25.48 7.45 1.20
N GLY A 23 26.32 6.62 1.81
CA GLY A 23 25.98 5.77 2.95
C GLY A 23 25.35 4.43 2.55
N VAL A 24 25.60 3.41 3.36
CA VAL A 24 25.20 2.00 3.12
C VAL A 24 23.70 1.84 2.82
N LEU A 25 22.85 2.69 3.42
CA LEU A 25 21.39 2.67 3.19
C LEU A 25 21.02 3.08 1.75
N ASN A 26 21.63 4.12 1.21
CA ASN A 26 21.36 4.57 -0.16
C ASN A 26 21.91 3.57 -1.19
N ALA A 27 23.09 3.00 -0.92
CA ALA A 27 23.64 1.92 -1.73
C ALA A 27 22.71 0.67 -1.76
N LEU A 28 22.04 0.35 -0.66
CA LEU A 28 21.05 -0.73 -0.59
C LEU A 28 19.76 -0.38 -1.37
N VAL A 29 19.30 0.86 -1.30
CA VAL A 29 18.14 1.36 -2.07
C VAL A 29 18.43 1.32 -3.58
N ASP A 30 19.62 1.75 -3.99
CA ASP A 30 20.03 1.76 -5.38
C ASP A 30 20.31 0.36 -5.91
N ALA A 31 20.92 -0.51 -5.10
CA ALA A 31 21.07 -1.93 -5.44
C ALA A 31 19.70 -2.60 -5.62
N LYS A 32 18.74 -2.33 -4.73
CA LYS A 32 17.35 -2.82 -4.88
C LYS A 32 16.73 -2.31 -6.19
N SER A 33 16.90 -1.04 -6.51
CA SER A 33 16.38 -0.42 -7.74
C SER A 33 17.04 -1.02 -8.99
N TYR A 34 18.36 -1.20 -8.99
CA TYR A 34 19.08 -1.77 -10.12
C TYR A 34 18.69 -3.24 -10.36
N VAL A 35 18.62 -4.05 -9.30
CA VAL A 35 18.28 -5.47 -9.38
C VAL A 35 16.82 -5.65 -9.80
N SER A 36 15.89 -4.80 -9.34
CA SER A 36 14.49 -4.85 -9.77
C SER A 36 14.29 -4.54 -11.26
N HIS A 37 15.10 -3.64 -11.83
CA HIS A 37 14.99 -3.24 -13.23
C HIS A 37 15.75 -4.14 -14.21
N ASN A 38 16.88 -4.72 -13.80
CA ASN A 38 17.82 -5.38 -14.73
C ASN A 38 17.91 -6.91 -14.56
N VAL A 39 17.39 -7.48 -13.47
CA VAL A 39 17.56 -8.90 -13.16
C VAL A 39 16.19 -9.60 -13.25
N ASN A 40 15.98 -10.30 -14.37
CA ASN A 40 14.74 -11.01 -14.77
C ASN A 40 14.04 -11.85 -13.67
N PRO A 41 14.73 -12.54 -12.74
CA PRO A 41 14.04 -13.27 -11.66
C PRO A 41 13.31 -12.38 -10.64
N ILE A 42 13.72 -11.12 -10.43
CA ILE A 42 12.94 -10.20 -9.58
C ILE A 42 11.68 -9.73 -10.30
N ARG A 43 11.68 -9.63 -11.63
CA ARG A 43 10.45 -9.32 -12.39
C ARG A 43 9.44 -10.46 -12.29
N GLU A 44 9.88 -11.72 -12.34
CA GLU A 44 9.01 -12.88 -12.11
C GLU A 44 8.56 -12.98 -10.63
N LEU A 45 9.41 -12.66 -9.65
CA LEU A 45 8.99 -12.50 -8.26
C LEU A 45 8.01 -11.32 -8.08
N SER A 46 8.20 -10.22 -8.80
CA SER A 46 7.28 -9.08 -8.75
C SER A 46 5.90 -9.49 -9.24
N LYS A 47 5.79 -10.39 -10.23
CA LYS A 47 4.51 -10.98 -10.64
C LYS A 47 3.90 -11.91 -9.59
N ILE A 48 4.72 -12.52 -8.73
CA ILE A 48 4.25 -13.24 -7.52
C ILE A 48 3.73 -12.25 -6.46
N TYR A 49 4.28 -11.02 -6.41
CA TYR A 49 3.80 -9.94 -5.55
C TYR A 49 2.61 -9.17 -6.12
N TYR A 50 2.47 -9.09 -7.45
CA TYR A 50 1.38 -8.46 -8.18
C TYR A 50 0.34 -9.52 -8.61
N ASP A 51 -0.35 -10.10 -7.63
CA ASP A 51 -1.49 -10.99 -7.87
C ASP A 51 -2.71 -10.14 -8.21
N TRP A 52 -2.99 -9.97 -9.51
CA TRP A 52 -4.11 -9.16 -9.98
C TRP A 52 -5.45 -9.86 -9.70
N LYS A 53 -5.83 -9.91 -8.42
CA LYS A 53 -7.19 -10.25 -8.01
C LYS A 53 -8.01 -8.97 -8.05
N GLY A 54 -8.69 -8.78 -9.16
CA GLY A 54 -9.75 -7.78 -9.27
C GLY A 54 -10.98 -8.18 -8.44
N GLY A 55 -12.04 -7.38 -8.56
CA GLY A 55 -13.30 -7.58 -7.84
C GLY A 55 -13.20 -7.29 -6.34
N THR A 56 -14.15 -7.78 -5.55
CA THR A 56 -14.18 -7.52 -4.11
C THR A 56 -13.13 -8.35 -3.37
N GLN A 57 -12.26 -7.68 -2.61
CA GLN A 57 -11.28 -8.28 -1.71
C GLN A 57 -11.74 -8.09 -0.26
N ALA A 58 -11.87 -9.18 0.49
CA ALA A 58 -12.15 -9.13 1.93
C ALA A 58 -10.84 -9.21 2.72
N ILE A 59 -10.64 -8.28 3.65
CA ILE A 59 -9.52 -8.23 4.58
C ILE A 59 -10.06 -8.44 5.99
N ARG A 60 -9.42 -9.33 6.75
CA ARG A 60 -9.83 -9.66 8.13
C ARG A 60 -8.72 -9.29 9.11
N ILE A 61 -9.09 -8.53 10.14
CA ILE A 61 -8.22 -8.12 11.25
C ILE A 61 -9.00 -8.37 12.54
N ASP A 62 -8.44 -9.18 13.44
CA ASP A 62 -8.95 -9.46 14.79
C ASP A 62 -10.46 -9.76 14.86
N GLY A 63 -10.96 -10.51 13.88
CA GLY A 63 -12.36 -10.92 13.82
C GLY A 63 -13.27 -9.99 13.02
N VAL A 64 -12.83 -8.77 12.76
CA VAL A 64 -13.53 -7.77 11.94
C VAL A 64 -13.13 -7.97 10.47
N THR A 65 -14.12 -7.96 9.57
CA THR A 65 -13.90 -8.13 8.14
C THR A 65 -14.36 -6.88 7.40
N ALA A 66 -13.47 -6.27 6.63
CA ALA A 66 -13.79 -5.16 5.74
C ALA A 66 -13.60 -5.57 4.28
N GLU A 67 -14.46 -5.08 3.41
CA GLU A 67 -14.42 -5.39 1.97
C GLU A 67 -13.96 -4.19 1.16
N PHE A 68 -13.10 -4.43 0.17
CA PHE A 68 -12.47 -3.42 -0.68
C PHE A 68 -12.68 -3.77 -2.15
N ASP A 69 -12.91 -2.77 -2.99
CA ASP A 69 -13.05 -2.97 -4.43
C ASP A 69 -11.67 -2.87 -5.08
N ALA A 70 -11.25 -3.96 -5.74
CA ALA A 70 -9.99 -4.10 -6.45
C ALA A 70 -10.14 -4.02 -7.97
N GLU A 71 -11.25 -3.51 -8.51
CA GLU A 71 -11.49 -3.36 -9.96
C GLU A 71 -10.43 -2.53 -10.69
N SER A 72 -9.69 -1.68 -9.98
CA SER A 72 -8.59 -0.90 -10.58
C SER A 72 -7.38 -1.78 -10.94
N LYS A 73 -6.56 -1.29 -11.87
CA LYS A 73 -5.29 -1.94 -12.21
C LYS A 73 -4.41 -2.01 -10.94
N ASN A 74 -4.02 -3.22 -10.55
CA ASN A 74 -3.29 -3.52 -9.31
C ASN A 74 -4.05 -3.19 -8.01
N GLY A 75 -5.38 -3.01 -8.05
CA GLY A 75 -6.18 -2.64 -6.87
C GLY A 75 -6.02 -3.63 -5.71
N GLY A 76 -6.02 -4.93 -6.02
CA GLY A 76 -5.86 -5.98 -5.01
C GLY A 76 -4.48 -5.95 -4.33
N ASP A 77 -3.44 -5.60 -5.08
CA ASP A 77 -2.09 -5.45 -4.53
C ASP A 77 -1.99 -4.24 -3.62
N ILE A 78 -2.56 -3.11 -4.04
CA ILE A 78 -2.61 -1.88 -3.23
C ILE A 78 -3.31 -2.17 -1.91
N ILE A 79 -4.47 -2.82 -1.93
CA ILE A 79 -5.22 -3.20 -0.72
C ILE A 79 -4.37 -4.08 0.20
N ARG A 80 -3.68 -5.10 -0.34
CA ARG A 80 -2.83 -5.99 0.48
C ARG A 80 -1.60 -5.29 1.05
N ILE A 81 -0.96 -4.42 0.28
CA ILE A 81 0.20 -3.65 0.73
C ILE A 81 -0.22 -2.70 1.84
N MET A 82 -1.31 -1.94 1.64
CA MET A 82 -1.87 -1.03 2.64
C MET A 82 -2.28 -1.79 3.90
N ASN A 83 -3.00 -2.91 3.77
CA ASN A 83 -3.34 -3.75 4.92
C ASN A 83 -2.08 -4.18 5.68
N LYS A 84 -1.01 -4.57 4.98
CA LYS A 84 0.23 -5.00 5.64
C LYS A 84 0.95 -3.84 6.33
N SER A 85 1.00 -2.65 5.74
CA SER A 85 1.65 -1.48 6.34
C SER A 85 0.85 -0.96 7.54
N GLU A 86 -0.47 -0.91 7.41
CA GLU A 86 -1.37 -0.31 8.41
C GLU A 86 -1.87 -1.29 9.46
N LYS A 87 -1.57 -2.60 9.34
CA LYS A 87 -2.14 -3.64 10.20
C LYS A 87 -2.05 -3.30 11.70
N PHE A 88 -0.87 -2.85 12.14
CA PHE A 88 -0.64 -2.51 13.53
C PHE A 88 -1.59 -1.41 14.01
N PHE A 89 -1.71 -0.32 13.25
CA PHE A 89 -2.59 0.80 13.57
C PHE A 89 -4.07 0.43 13.47
N LEU A 90 -4.44 -0.42 12.51
CA LEU A 90 -5.80 -0.95 12.40
C LEU A 90 -6.18 -1.80 13.60
N GLN A 91 -5.28 -2.65 14.10
CA GLN A 91 -5.51 -3.45 15.31
C GLN A 91 -5.65 -2.56 16.55
N ASP A 92 -4.75 -1.59 16.70
CA ASP A 92 -4.76 -0.63 17.81
C ASP A 92 -6.07 0.18 17.82
N MET A 93 -6.42 0.80 16.69
CA MET A 93 -7.68 1.52 16.49
C MET A 93 -8.90 0.63 16.79
N LEU A 94 -8.94 -0.60 16.26
CA LEU A 94 -10.04 -1.52 16.49
C LEU A 94 -10.14 -1.97 17.95
N SER A 95 -9.07 -1.89 18.75
CA SER A 95 -9.13 -2.22 20.17
C SER A 95 -9.74 -1.09 21.00
N GLU A 96 -9.58 0.17 20.57
CA GLU A 96 -10.03 1.36 21.32
C GLU A 96 -11.41 1.87 20.89
N LEU A 97 -11.77 1.69 19.62
CA LEU A 97 -13.02 2.23 19.06
C LEU A 97 -14.26 1.58 19.68
N ASN A 98 -15.25 2.35 20.10
CA ASN A 98 -16.53 1.87 20.64
C ASN A 98 -17.67 2.09 19.64
N GLU A 99 -18.76 1.31 19.79
CA GLU A 99 -19.90 1.29 18.86
C GLU A 99 -20.62 2.64 18.70
N THR A 100 -20.47 3.56 19.65
CA THR A 100 -21.12 4.88 19.71
C THR A 100 -20.18 6.04 19.40
N ASP A 101 -18.92 5.77 19.08
CA ASP A 101 -17.91 6.82 18.90
C ASP A 101 -18.13 7.61 17.60
N VAL A 102 -17.53 8.80 17.56
CA VAL A 102 -17.40 9.58 16.32
C VAL A 102 -15.99 9.41 15.80
N PHE A 103 -15.84 8.74 14.66
CA PHE A 103 -14.56 8.49 14.01
C PHE A 103 -14.34 9.46 12.85
N TYR A 104 -13.20 10.14 12.86
CA TYR A 104 -12.77 11.05 11.80
C TYR A 104 -11.58 10.43 11.05
N ASP A 105 -11.77 10.11 9.77
CA ASP A 105 -10.72 9.60 8.88
C ASP A 105 -10.19 10.73 7.98
N ILE A 106 -9.09 11.35 8.39
CA ILE A 106 -8.49 12.46 7.63
C ILE A 106 -7.47 11.90 6.63
N GLY A 107 -7.72 12.11 5.33
CA GLY A 107 -6.90 11.53 4.26
C GLY A 107 -7.29 10.08 3.99
N ALA A 108 -8.60 9.81 3.91
CA ALA A 108 -9.16 8.47 3.89
C ALA A 108 -8.62 7.59 2.74
N ASN A 109 -8.14 8.19 1.64
CA ASN A 109 -7.56 7.49 0.50
C ASN A 109 -8.51 6.40 -0.04
N ILE A 110 -8.12 5.12 -0.01
CA ILE A 110 -8.99 4.00 -0.41
C ILE A 110 -9.99 3.57 0.68
N GLY A 111 -9.97 4.25 1.83
CA GLY A 111 -10.89 4.07 2.95
C GLY A 111 -10.52 2.95 3.90
N ILE A 112 -9.24 2.55 4.02
CA ILE A 112 -8.90 1.35 4.79
C ILE A 112 -9.35 1.46 6.26
N PHE A 113 -9.10 2.59 6.92
CA PHE A 113 -9.56 2.82 8.29
C PHE A 113 -11.08 3.01 8.36
N SER A 114 -11.64 3.86 7.50
CA SER A 114 -13.09 4.04 7.35
C SER A 114 -13.87 2.73 7.24
N CYS A 115 -13.43 1.81 6.37
CA CYS A 115 -14.10 0.53 6.15
C CYS A 115 -14.10 -0.33 7.41
N PHE A 116 -12.99 -0.38 8.16
CA PHE A 116 -12.89 -1.14 9.40
C PHE A 116 -13.66 -0.48 10.54
N ALA A 117 -13.59 0.84 10.68
CA ALA A 117 -14.36 1.59 11.67
C ALA A 117 -15.86 1.40 11.46
N ALA A 118 -16.34 1.45 10.21
CA ALA A 118 -17.74 1.22 9.87
C ALA A 118 -18.27 -0.17 10.26
N GLN A 119 -17.42 -1.18 10.42
CA GLN A 119 -17.84 -2.50 10.89
C GLN A 119 -18.03 -2.58 12.40
N LYS A 120 -17.42 -1.66 13.16
CA LYS A 120 -17.50 -1.62 14.62
C LYS A 120 -18.50 -0.58 15.13
N LEU A 121 -18.73 0.49 14.37
CA LEU A 121 -19.71 1.52 14.70
C LEU A 121 -21.13 1.04 14.38
N GLU A 122 -21.97 0.89 15.41
CA GLU A 122 -23.39 0.56 15.24
C GLU A 122 -24.27 1.81 15.34
N ASN A 123 -24.04 2.61 16.39
CA ASN A 123 -24.80 3.83 16.70
C ASN A 123 -23.91 5.09 16.71
N GLY A 124 -22.65 4.94 16.32
CA GLY A 124 -21.68 6.02 16.21
C GLY A 124 -21.75 6.72 14.85
N HIS A 125 -20.73 7.54 14.58
CA HIS A 125 -20.66 8.31 13.34
C HIS A 125 -19.28 8.22 12.70
N LEU A 126 -19.23 8.08 11.39
CA LEU A 126 -18.00 8.03 10.61
C LEU A 126 -17.97 9.21 9.65
N VAL A 127 -16.91 10.02 9.73
CA VAL A 127 -16.67 11.15 8.83
C VAL A 127 -15.31 10.98 8.17
N SER A 128 -15.31 10.86 6.85
CA SER A 128 -14.09 10.64 6.07
C SER A 128 -13.82 11.84 5.17
N PHE A 129 -12.57 12.29 5.13
CA PHE A 129 -12.11 13.40 4.29
C PHE A 129 -11.06 12.90 3.32
N GLU A 130 -11.29 13.09 2.03
CA GLU A 130 -10.34 12.73 0.98
C GLU A 130 -10.37 13.80 -0.12
N PRO A 131 -9.28 14.54 -0.35
CA PRO A 131 -9.26 15.61 -1.33
C PRO A 131 -9.09 15.12 -2.78
N TYR A 132 -8.59 13.90 -3.02
CA TYR A 132 -8.32 13.41 -4.38
C TYR A 132 -9.57 12.82 -5.04
N PRO A 133 -10.10 13.42 -6.13
CA PRO A 133 -11.40 13.03 -6.67
C PRO A 133 -11.53 11.55 -7.09
N PRO A 134 -10.51 10.89 -7.66
CA PRO A 134 -10.59 9.46 -7.96
C PRO A 134 -10.82 8.58 -6.73
N ASN A 135 -10.21 8.93 -5.60
CA ASN A 135 -10.40 8.21 -4.33
C ASN A 135 -11.79 8.48 -3.75
N VAL A 136 -12.25 9.74 -3.80
CA VAL A 136 -13.62 10.12 -3.40
C VAL A 136 -14.65 9.30 -4.16
N ASN A 137 -14.53 9.22 -5.48
CA ASN A 137 -15.45 8.45 -6.33
C ASN A 137 -15.45 6.95 -5.96
N GLN A 138 -14.33 6.41 -5.51
CA GLN A 138 -14.24 5.02 -5.06
C GLN A 138 -14.92 4.82 -3.70
N LEU A 139 -14.75 5.75 -2.77
CA LEU A 139 -15.38 5.74 -1.45
C LEU A 139 -16.90 5.91 -1.52
N GLU A 140 -17.39 6.83 -2.36
CA GLU A 140 -18.82 7.11 -2.54
C GLU A 140 -19.59 5.88 -3.07
N LYS A 141 -18.96 5.02 -3.88
CA LYS A 141 -19.58 3.79 -4.36
C LYS A 141 -19.92 2.79 -3.26
N LYS A 142 -19.24 2.86 -2.09
CA LYS A 142 -19.32 1.85 -1.03
C LYS A 142 -20.08 2.28 0.23
N TYR A 143 -20.17 3.58 0.50
CA TYR A 143 -20.67 4.05 1.79
C TYR A 143 -21.58 5.27 1.67
N ILE A 144 -22.50 5.37 2.62
CA ILE A 144 -23.20 6.61 2.98
C ILE A 144 -22.19 7.48 3.74
N ILE A 145 -21.26 8.15 3.03
CA ILE A 145 -20.30 9.10 3.62
C ILE A 145 -20.81 10.52 3.38
N GLN A 146 -20.84 11.33 4.42
CA GLN A 146 -21.17 12.75 4.33
C GLN A 146 -19.90 13.54 3.96
N TYR A 147 -19.77 13.90 2.69
CA TYR A 147 -18.62 14.69 2.20
C TYR A 147 -18.82 16.19 2.41
N TYR A 148 -17.77 16.86 2.90
CA TYR A 148 -17.62 18.31 2.81
C TYR A 148 -16.66 18.64 1.67
N ARG A 149 -17.18 19.21 0.58
CA ARG A 149 -16.35 19.81 -0.48
C ARG A 149 -16.04 21.26 -0.07
N PHE A 150 -14.76 21.61 -0.04
CA PHE A 150 -14.31 23.00 0.06
C PHE A 150 -14.08 23.57 -1.34
#